data_AF-A0A8T7BHD4-F1
#
_entry.id   AF-A0A8T7BHD4-F1
#
_cell.length_a   1.000
_cell.length_b   1.000
_cell.length_c   1.000
_cell.angle_alpha   90.00
_cell.angle_beta   90.00
_cell.angle_gamma   90.00
#
_symmetry.space_group_name_H-M   'P 1'
#
loop_
_entity.id
_entity.type
_entity.pdbx_description
1 polymer ?
#
loop_
_entity_poly.entity_id
_entity_poly.type
_entity_poly.pdbx_seq_one_letter_code
_entity_poly.pdbx_strand_id
1 'polypeptide(L)'
;HQWRLFEIAGNKIDAELVRRINIGTVTEGCVVDDEHGFLYAAEERVGVWRYGAEPEDGDRRSAVAMIETGGVLSADLEGMAIYDTGQGNGYLVVTSQGSDNYSVYNRLPPHTYRGTFRIRTNPESGLDGTSQTDGIDITNVPLPGYPEGLLVAQDGRYDQSQNFKYVSWQDIAEQLGLD
;
A
#
# COMPACT_ATOMS: atom_id res chain seq x y z
N HIS A 1 3.61 -11.18 12.66
CA HIS A 1 3.27 -11.24 14.09
C HIS A 1 2.43 -10.01 14.42
N GLN A 2 1.42 -10.11 15.27
CA GLN A 2 0.63 -8.97 15.75
C GLN A 2 0.79 -8.84 17.26
N TRP A 3 1.03 -7.61 17.70
CA TRP A 3 1.32 -7.27 19.09
C TRP A 3 0.32 -6.23 19.58
N ARG A 4 -0.22 -6.42 20.78
CA ARG A 4 -0.97 -5.40 21.50
C ARG A 4 0.03 -4.50 22.22
N LEU A 5 0.00 -3.21 21.91
CA LEU A 5 0.79 -2.20 22.60
C LEU A 5 0.03 -1.68 23.83
N PHE A 6 0.69 -1.51 24.97
CA PHE A 6 0.09 -0.96 26.17
C PHE A 6 1.10 -0.14 26.99
N GLU A 7 0.61 0.86 27.72
CA GLU A 7 1.44 1.71 28.58
C GLU A 7 1.91 0.94 29.83
N ILE A 8 3.16 1.15 30.20
CA ILE A 8 3.74 0.75 31.49
C ILE A 8 4.32 1.97 32.20
N ALA A 9 4.61 1.83 33.50
CA ALA A 9 5.11 2.92 34.32
C ALA A 9 6.36 3.61 33.72
N GLY A 10 6.41 4.94 33.87
CA GLY A 10 7.57 5.75 33.47
C GLY A 10 7.58 6.15 32.00
N ASN A 11 6.41 6.42 31.41
CA ASN A 11 6.25 6.87 30.02
C ASN A 11 6.85 5.87 29.00
N LYS A 12 6.60 4.58 29.20
CA LYS A 12 7.08 3.51 28.32
C LYS A 12 5.90 2.72 27.77
N ILE A 13 6.11 2.13 26.60
CA ILE A 13 5.18 1.19 25.97
C ILE A 13 5.80 -0.20 26.03
N ASP A 14 5.00 -1.19 26.38
CA ASP A 14 5.32 -2.61 26.26
C ASP A 14 4.41 -3.28 25.22
N ALA A 15 4.74 -4.50 24.82
CA ALA A 15 4.05 -5.22 23.76
C ALA A 15 3.80 -6.68 24.16
N GLU A 16 2.56 -7.14 23.98
CA GLU A 16 2.17 -8.53 24.15
C GLU A 16 1.86 -9.15 22.79
N LEU A 17 2.45 -10.31 22.49
CA LEU A 17 2.14 -11.02 21.26
C LEU A 17 0.72 -11.59 21.37
N VAL A 18 -0.18 -11.13 20.51
CA VAL A 18 -1.60 -11.53 20.53
C VAL A 18 -1.99 -12.43 19.36
N ARG A 19 -1.29 -12.36 18.22
CA ARG A 19 -1.57 -13.22 17.05
C ARG A 19 -0.32 -13.55 16.25
N ARG A 20 -0.24 -14.79 15.75
CA ARG A 20 0.72 -15.23 14.72
C ARG A 20 -0.04 -15.67 13.49
N ILE A 21 0.32 -15.13 12.33
CA ILE A 21 -0.23 -15.55 11.03
C ILE A 21 0.93 -16.15 10.23
N ASN A 22 0.72 -17.32 9.65
CA ASN A 22 1.62 -17.86 8.64
C ASN A 22 1.12 -17.43 7.25
N ILE A 23 1.87 -16.55 6.58
CA ILE A 23 1.49 -16.00 5.27
C ILE A 23 1.86 -16.98 4.13
N GLY A 24 2.77 -17.93 4.36
CA GLY A 24 3.19 -18.93 3.37
C GLY A 24 4.66 -18.77 3.02
N THR A 25 4.97 -17.75 2.21
CA THR A 25 6.33 -17.43 1.76
C THR A 25 6.80 -16.05 2.24
N VAL A 26 7.56 -15.32 1.42
CA VAL A 26 8.12 -14.01 1.78
C VAL A 26 7.02 -12.95 1.74
N THR A 27 7.04 -12.08 2.74
CA THR A 27 6.06 -11.01 2.94
C THR A 27 6.73 -9.81 3.56
N GLU A 28 6.49 -8.64 2.97
CA GLU A 28 6.99 -7.36 3.46
C GLU A 28 5.85 -6.34 3.53
N GLY A 29 5.19 -6.10 2.40
CA GLY A 29 4.04 -5.22 2.32
C GLY A 29 2.93 -5.59 3.29
N CYS A 30 2.56 -4.65 4.16
CA CYS A 30 1.36 -4.76 4.98
C CYS A 30 0.72 -3.39 5.24
N VAL A 31 -0.62 -3.36 5.24
CA VAL A 31 -1.39 -2.17 5.61
C VAL A 31 -2.67 -2.60 6.30
N VAL A 32 -3.11 -1.82 7.30
CA VAL A 32 -4.33 -2.08 8.06
C VAL A 32 -5.36 -1.01 7.74
N ASP A 33 -6.59 -1.45 7.52
CA ASP A 33 -7.77 -0.61 7.43
C ASP A 33 -8.48 -0.59 8.79
N ASP A 34 -8.24 0.46 9.55
CA ASP A 34 -8.78 0.61 10.91
C ASP A 34 -10.31 0.73 10.94
N GLU A 35 -10.93 1.25 9.88
CA GLU A 35 -12.38 1.46 9.82
C GLU A 35 -13.13 0.16 9.54
N HIS A 36 -12.61 -0.66 8.62
CA HIS A 36 -13.24 -1.92 8.22
C HIS A 36 -12.70 -3.14 8.96
N GLY A 37 -11.63 -3.00 9.75
CA GLY A 37 -10.98 -4.10 10.45
C GLY A 37 -10.33 -5.09 9.48
N PHE A 38 -9.68 -4.60 8.42
CA PHE A 38 -8.97 -5.44 7.46
C PHE A 38 -7.45 -5.32 7.62
N LEU A 39 -6.75 -6.45 7.55
CA LEU A 39 -5.30 -6.48 7.38
C LEU A 39 -5.00 -6.98 5.97
N TYR A 40 -4.30 -6.17 5.19
CA TYR A 40 -3.77 -6.55 3.89
C TYR A 40 -2.30 -6.92 4.03
N ALA A 41 -1.91 -8.04 3.43
CA ALA A 41 -0.52 -8.50 3.39
C ALA A 41 -0.15 -8.97 1.98
N ALA A 42 0.99 -8.50 1.48
CA ALA A 42 1.56 -8.93 0.22
C ALA A 42 2.42 -10.18 0.47
N GLU A 43 2.09 -11.27 -0.22
CA GLU A 43 3.00 -12.41 -0.37
C GLU A 43 3.69 -12.22 -1.72
N GLU A 44 4.96 -11.77 -1.69
CA GLU A 44 5.65 -11.05 -2.79
C GLU A 44 5.49 -11.67 -4.18
N ARG A 45 5.45 -13.00 -4.25
CA ARG A 45 5.44 -13.78 -5.50
C ARG A 45 4.15 -14.55 -5.74
N VAL A 46 3.11 -14.27 -4.95
CA VAL A 46 1.83 -14.98 -4.97
C VAL A 46 0.67 -14.02 -5.18
N GLY A 47 0.56 -12.98 -4.35
CA GLY A 47 -0.58 -12.07 -4.41
C GLY A 47 -0.80 -11.28 -3.13
N VAL A 48 -1.89 -10.53 -3.11
CA VAL A 48 -2.35 -9.74 -1.96
C VAL A 48 -3.45 -10.50 -1.25
N TRP A 49 -3.25 -10.72 0.04
CA TRP A 49 -4.20 -11.36 0.93
C TRP A 49 -4.87 -10.33 1.82
N ARG A 50 -6.15 -10.54 2.10
CA ARG A 50 -6.90 -9.84 3.15
C ARG A 50 -7.25 -10.80 4.28
N TYR A 51 -6.94 -10.40 5.50
CA TYR A 51 -7.32 -11.03 6.76
C TYR A 51 -8.25 -10.08 7.53
N GLY A 52 -8.91 -10.60 8.57
CA GLY A 52 -9.43 -9.73 9.63
C GLY A 52 -8.28 -9.14 10.45
N ALA A 53 -8.39 -7.87 10.85
CA ALA A 53 -7.34 -7.15 11.57
C ALA A 53 -7.29 -7.52 13.06
N GLU A 54 -8.40 -7.99 13.65
CA GLU A 54 -8.48 -8.21 15.08
C GLU A 54 -7.66 -9.44 15.53
N PRO A 55 -7.14 -9.45 16.77
CA PRO A 55 -6.34 -10.56 17.29
C PRO A 55 -7.07 -11.92 17.27
N GLU A 56 -8.39 -11.93 17.40
CA GLU A 56 -9.24 -13.11 17.44
C GLU A 56 -9.68 -13.62 16.06
N ASP A 57 -9.45 -12.87 14.98
CA ASP A 57 -9.91 -13.21 13.63
C ASP A 57 -9.25 -14.47 13.04
N GLY A 58 -8.26 -15.03 13.73
CA GLY A 58 -7.50 -16.20 13.27
C GLY A 58 -6.66 -15.88 12.03
N ASP A 59 -6.48 -16.87 11.17
CA ASP A 59 -5.63 -16.82 9.98
C ASP A 59 -6.39 -17.00 8.65
N ARG A 60 -7.73 -16.99 8.69
CA ARG A 60 -8.55 -17.11 7.49
C ARG A 60 -8.32 -15.88 6.60
N ARG A 61 -7.99 -16.13 5.33
CA ARG A 61 -7.73 -15.08 4.33
C ARG A 61 -8.65 -15.16 3.12
N SER A 62 -8.79 -14.03 2.44
CA SER A 62 -9.39 -13.89 1.12
C SER A 62 -8.34 -13.33 0.15
N ALA A 63 -8.33 -13.77 -1.10
CA ALA A 63 -7.52 -13.13 -2.13
C ALA A 63 -8.12 -11.76 -2.47
N VAL A 64 -7.26 -10.74 -2.55
CA VAL A 64 -7.60 -9.41 -3.09
C VAL A 64 -7.21 -9.36 -4.56
N ALA A 65 -5.97 -9.76 -4.85
CA ALA A 65 -5.42 -9.84 -6.19
C ALA A 65 -4.32 -10.90 -6.23
N MET A 66 -4.17 -11.60 -7.35
CA MET A 66 -3.21 -12.68 -7.52
C MET A 66 -2.21 -12.32 -8.62
N ILE A 67 -0.97 -12.79 -8.49
CA ILE A 67 -0.01 -12.78 -9.59
C ILE A 67 -0.37 -13.93 -10.53
N GLU A 68 -0.73 -13.59 -11.76
CA GLU A 68 -1.12 -14.53 -12.80
C GLU A 68 -0.37 -14.23 -14.09
N THR A 69 -0.14 -15.25 -14.92
CA THR A 69 0.50 -15.06 -16.24
C THR A 69 -0.35 -14.13 -17.10
N GLY A 70 0.21 -12.96 -17.47
CA GLY A 70 -0.52 -11.93 -18.22
C GLY A 70 -1.48 -11.09 -17.38
N GLY A 71 -1.46 -11.23 -16.05
CA GLY A 71 -2.21 -10.42 -15.12
C GLY A 71 -1.61 -9.02 -14.90
N VAL A 72 -2.25 -8.24 -14.03
CA VAL A 72 -1.87 -6.84 -13.73
C VAL A 72 -0.71 -6.74 -12.74
N LEU A 73 -0.57 -7.70 -11.83
CA LEU A 73 0.47 -7.73 -10.81
C LEU A 73 1.73 -8.42 -11.32
N SER A 74 2.89 -7.87 -10.97
CA SER A 74 4.20 -8.49 -11.20
C SER A 74 4.96 -8.56 -9.89
N ALA A 75 5.60 -9.70 -9.65
CA ALA A 75 6.52 -9.84 -8.53
C ALA A 75 7.73 -8.89 -8.67
N ASP A 76 8.35 -8.47 -7.57
CA ASP A 76 7.90 -8.71 -6.19
C ASP A 76 6.87 -7.64 -5.76
N LEU A 77 5.86 -8.03 -4.96
CA LEU A 77 4.85 -7.13 -4.40
C LEU A 77 5.35 -6.56 -3.06
N GLU A 78 5.48 -5.24 -2.98
CA GLU A 78 6.11 -4.57 -1.83
C GLU A 78 5.11 -3.70 -1.08
N GLY A 79 5.37 -2.39 -0.97
CA GLY A 79 4.55 -1.41 -0.28
C GLY A 79 3.07 -1.44 -0.68
N MET A 80 2.24 -1.21 0.33
CA MET A 80 0.81 -1.01 0.18
C MET A 80 0.36 0.17 1.03
N ALA A 81 -0.62 0.90 0.53
CA ALA A 81 -1.20 2.03 1.24
C ALA A 81 -2.69 2.16 0.92
N ILE A 82 -3.44 2.78 1.81
CA ILE A 82 -4.88 3.02 1.65
C ILE A 82 -5.09 4.52 1.45
N TYR A 83 -5.84 4.88 0.40
CA TYR A 83 -6.41 6.22 0.26
C TYR A 83 -7.88 6.16 0.69
N ASP A 84 -8.26 6.96 1.68
CA ASP A 84 -9.64 7.07 2.14
C ASP A 84 -10.36 8.21 1.42
N THR A 85 -11.41 7.91 0.65
CA THR A 85 -12.26 8.95 0.02
C THR A 85 -13.37 9.44 0.96
N GLY A 86 -13.45 8.89 2.17
CA GLY A 86 -14.49 9.14 3.14
C GLY A 86 -15.69 8.21 3.00
N GLN A 87 -16.55 8.20 4.03
CA GLN A 87 -17.76 7.37 4.09
C GLN A 87 -17.48 5.85 3.93
N GLY A 88 -16.32 5.38 4.39
CA GLY A 88 -15.89 3.98 4.25
C GLY A 88 -15.45 3.58 2.84
N ASN A 89 -15.36 4.52 1.89
CA ASN A 89 -14.85 4.24 0.55
C ASN A 89 -13.36 4.53 0.45
N GLY A 90 -12.78 4.18 -0.70
CA GLY A 90 -11.39 4.49 -0.98
C GLY A 90 -10.71 3.45 -1.84
N TYR A 91 -9.39 3.45 -1.78
CA TYR A 91 -8.53 2.63 -2.62
C TYR A 91 -7.42 1.95 -1.82
N LEU A 92 -7.11 0.72 -2.20
CA LEU A 92 -5.87 0.05 -1.85
C LEU A 92 -4.90 0.21 -3.02
N VAL A 93 -3.72 0.76 -2.76
CA VAL A 93 -2.63 0.86 -3.74
C VAL A 93 -1.56 -0.18 -3.38
N VAL A 94 -1.09 -0.91 -4.39
CA VAL A 94 -0.11 -2.00 -4.26
C VAL A 94 1.03 -1.77 -5.25
N THR A 95 2.26 -1.81 -4.79
CA THR A 95 3.43 -1.73 -5.68
C THR A 95 3.76 -3.09 -6.29
N SER A 96 4.20 -3.08 -7.54
CA SER A 96 4.79 -4.23 -8.25
C SER A 96 6.21 -3.87 -8.65
N GLN A 97 7.14 -4.08 -7.72
CA GLN A 97 8.52 -3.58 -7.76
C GLN A 97 9.25 -3.97 -9.05
N GLY A 98 9.09 -5.21 -9.50
CA GLY A 98 9.75 -5.70 -10.73
C GLY A 98 9.27 -5.05 -12.03
N SER A 99 8.15 -4.31 -11.99
CA SER A 99 7.55 -3.67 -13.18
C SER A 99 7.38 -2.15 -13.05
N ASP A 100 7.82 -1.57 -11.92
CA ASP A 100 7.66 -0.16 -11.57
C ASP A 100 6.20 0.34 -11.65
N ASN A 101 5.25 -0.56 -11.38
CA ASN A 101 3.82 -0.30 -11.47
C ASN A 101 3.20 -0.12 -10.08
N TYR A 102 2.17 0.73 -10.03
CA TYR A 102 1.30 0.91 -8.87
C TYR A 102 -0.11 0.52 -9.26
N SER A 103 -0.63 -0.59 -8.72
CA SER A 103 -1.96 -1.09 -9.03
C SER A 103 -2.96 -0.63 -7.97
N VAL A 104 -4.12 -0.15 -8.42
CA VAL A 104 -5.17 0.43 -7.57
C VAL A 104 -6.39 -0.49 -7.56
N TYR A 105 -6.92 -0.77 -6.38
CA TYR A 105 -8.11 -1.59 -6.15
C TYR A 105 -9.08 -0.83 -5.25
N ASN A 106 -10.38 -1.10 -5.35
CA ASN A 106 -11.33 -0.58 -4.37
C ASN A 106 -10.95 -1.08 -2.96
N ARG A 107 -11.02 -0.18 -1.97
CA ARG A 107 -10.80 -0.49 -0.55
C ARG A 107 -11.72 -1.60 -0.04
N LEU A 108 -12.98 -1.59 -0.48
CA LEU A 108 -13.99 -2.58 -0.09
C LEU A 108 -14.07 -3.80 -1.02
N PRO A 109 -14.50 -4.97 -0.52
CA PRO A 109 -14.81 -6.14 -1.34
C PRO A 109 -15.84 -5.80 -2.44
N PRO A 110 -15.71 -6.37 -3.66
CA PRO A 110 -14.78 -7.44 -4.03
C PRO A 110 -13.38 -6.95 -4.44
N HIS A 111 -12.95 -5.75 -4.01
CA HIS A 111 -11.65 -5.15 -4.33
C HIS A 111 -11.41 -5.03 -5.84
N THR A 112 -12.41 -4.55 -6.56
CA THR A 112 -12.33 -4.38 -8.01
C THR A 112 -11.12 -3.54 -8.39
N TYR A 113 -10.33 -4.03 -9.34
CA TYR A 113 -9.21 -3.29 -9.94
C TYR A 113 -9.70 -2.02 -10.63
N ARG A 114 -9.04 -0.90 -10.35
CA ARG A 114 -9.38 0.44 -10.82
C ARG A 114 -8.40 1.02 -11.84
N GLY A 115 -7.19 0.45 -11.92
CA GLY A 115 -6.18 0.88 -12.87
C GLY A 115 -4.78 0.70 -12.34
N THR A 116 -3.81 0.97 -13.19
CA THR A 116 -2.39 0.96 -12.85
C THR A 116 -1.77 2.23 -13.39
N PHE A 117 -0.91 2.85 -12.59
CA PHE A 117 -0.12 4.01 -13.01
C PHE A 117 1.38 3.76 -12.78
N ARG A 118 2.19 4.69 -13.30
CA ARG A 118 3.65 4.74 -13.08
C ARG A 118 4.05 6.17 -12.84
N ILE A 119 4.98 6.38 -11.91
CA ILE A 119 5.62 7.68 -11.71
C ILE A 119 6.79 7.77 -12.69
N ARG A 120 6.61 8.57 -13.75
CA ARG A 120 7.60 8.74 -14.83
C ARG A 120 8.39 10.04 -14.62
N THR A 121 9.53 10.14 -15.29
CA THR A 121 10.30 11.38 -15.39
C THR A 121 9.43 12.52 -15.90
N ASN A 122 9.50 13.66 -15.22
CA ASN A 122 8.95 14.93 -15.67
C ASN A 122 10.10 15.83 -16.18
N PRO A 123 10.27 15.97 -17.51
CA PRO A 123 11.34 16.78 -18.08
C PRO A 123 11.21 18.27 -17.79
N GLU A 124 10.00 18.78 -17.54
CA GLU A 124 9.75 20.21 -17.31
C GLU A 124 10.22 20.65 -15.92
N SER A 125 9.99 19.80 -14.91
CA SER A 125 10.47 20.05 -13.55
C SER A 125 11.87 19.50 -13.28
N GLY A 126 12.44 18.73 -14.24
CA GLY A 126 13.71 18.03 -14.07
C GLY A 126 13.68 16.92 -13.02
N LEU A 127 12.48 16.45 -12.64
CA LEU A 127 12.31 15.37 -11.67
C LEU A 127 12.28 14.03 -12.40
N ASP A 128 13.00 13.07 -11.86
CA ASP A 128 12.98 11.68 -12.30
C ASP A 128 11.75 10.94 -11.76
N GLY A 129 11.45 9.79 -12.38
CA GLY A 129 10.37 8.91 -11.93
C GLY A 129 10.76 8.06 -10.73
N THR A 130 10.02 6.98 -10.50
CA THR A 130 10.41 5.93 -9.54
C THR A 130 10.74 4.65 -10.26
N SER A 131 11.72 3.90 -9.73
CA SER A 131 11.91 2.49 -10.10
C SER A 131 12.30 1.66 -8.89
N GLN A 132 11.98 0.35 -8.93
CA GLN A 132 12.16 -0.58 -7.83
C GLN A 132 11.62 -0.06 -6.49
N THR A 133 10.40 0.47 -6.52
CA THR A 133 9.76 1.01 -5.31
C THR A 133 9.48 -0.09 -4.30
N ASP A 134 10.11 0.02 -3.13
CA ASP A 134 9.82 -0.78 -1.95
C ASP A 134 8.56 -0.22 -1.25
N GLY A 135 8.75 0.73 -0.31
CA GLY A 135 7.68 1.31 0.50
C GLY A 135 6.92 2.47 -0.17
N ILE A 136 5.62 2.53 0.13
CA ILE A 136 4.74 3.67 -0.17
C ILE A 136 3.91 4.04 1.06
N ASP A 137 3.45 5.29 1.10
CA ASP A 137 2.44 5.74 2.05
C ASP A 137 1.54 6.81 1.43
N ILE A 138 0.31 6.94 1.90
CA ILE A 138 -0.70 7.82 1.31
C ILE A 138 -1.44 8.58 2.40
N THR A 139 -1.68 9.86 2.16
CA THR A 139 -2.63 10.65 2.96
C THR A 139 -3.67 11.29 2.05
N ASN A 140 -4.92 11.29 2.50
CA ASN A 140 -6.03 12.07 1.94
C ASN A 140 -6.19 13.43 2.64
N VAL A 141 -5.33 13.75 3.61
CA VAL A 141 -5.38 15.02 4.33
C VAL A 141 -4.84 16.12 3.41
N PRO A 142 -5.57 17.23 3.20
CA PRO A 142 -5.08 18.35 2.42
C PRO A 142 -3.79 18.93 2.99
N LEU A 143 -2.78 19.11 2.14
CA LEU A 143 -1.49 19.71 2.47
C LEU A 143 -1.20 20.91 1.54
N PRO A 144 -0.31 21.85 1.93
CA PRO A 144 0.09 22.93 1.03
C PRO A 144 0.64 22.40 -0.30
N GLY A 145 -0.04 22.71 -1.40
CA GLY A 145 0.29 22.22 -2.75
C GLY A 145 -0.34 20.87 -3.13
N TYR A 146 -1.01 20.20 -2.20
CA TYR A 146 -1.64 18.89 -2.37
C TYR A 146 -3.04 18.90 -1.74
N PRO A 147 -4.03 19.54 -2.40
CA PRO A 147 -5.35 19.75 -1.81
C PRO A 147 -6.13 18.45 -1.53
N GLU A 148 -5.87 17.39 -2.29
CA GLU A 148 -6.43 16.05 -2.08
C GLU A 148 -5.41 15.11 -1.39
N GLY A 149 -4.39 15.66 -0.75
CA GLY A 149 -3.29 14.89 -0.19
C GLY A 149 -2.35 14.31 -1.25
N LEU A 150 -1.49 13.37 -0.84
CA LEU A 150 -0.40 12.88 -1.67
C LEU A 150 -0.03 11.43 -1.37
N LEU A 151 0.52 10.78 -2.39
CA LEU A 151 1.28 9.54 -2.30
C LEU A 151 2.77 9.87 -2.14
N VAL A 152 3.41 9.23 -1.17
CA VAL A 152 4.87 9.14 -1.07
C VAL A 152 5.30 7.78 -1.59
N ALA A 153 6.28 7.76 -2.51
CA ALA A 153 6.84 6.52 -3.03
C ALA A 153 8.37 6.55 -3.00
N GLN A 154 8.98 5.48 -2.48
CA GLN A 154 10.43 5.31 -2.54
C GLN A 154 10.89 5.10 -4.00
N ASP A 155 12.10 5.59 -4.29
CA ASP A 155 12.80 5.37 -5.55
C ASP A 155 14.12 4.64 -5.30
N GLY A 156 14.16 3.38 -5.73
CA GLY A 156 15.26 2.45 -5.47
C GLY A 156 16.49 2.66 -6.35
N ARG A 157 16.36 3.34 -7.50
CA ARG A 157 17.48 3.59 -8.42
C ARG A 157 17.61 5.07 -8.77
N TYR A 158 18.18 5.83 -7.85
CA TYR A 158 18.69 7.15 -8.10
C TYR A 158 20.22 7.13 -8.14
N ASP A 159 20.84 7.78 -9.14
CA ASP A 159 22.28 7.70 -9.47
C ASP A 159 23.25 8.12 -8.34
N GLN A 160 22.75 8.72 -7.26
CA GLN A 160 23.56 9.16 -6.13
C GLN A 160 23.19 8.45 -4.81
N SER A 161 21.89 8.32 -4.51
CA SER A 161 21.32 7.68 -3.31
C SER A 161 19.80 7.59 -3.43
N GLN A 162 19.19 6.50 -2.96
CA GLN A 162 17.72 6.36 -2.92
C GLN A 162 17.05 7.57 -2.23
N ASN A 163 15.85 7.91 -2.67
CA ASN A 163 15.03 8.98 -2.10
C ASN A 163 13.53 8.66 -2.21
N PHE A 164 12.68 9.67 -2.06
CA PHE A 164 11.23 9.55 -2.15
C PHE A 164 10.67 10.60 -3.09
N LYS A 165 9.62 10.26 -3.83
CA LYS A 165 8.84 11.20 -4.64
C LYS A 165 7.50 11.46 -3.96
N TYR A 166 7.02 12.70 -4.10
CA TYR A 166 5.68 13.11 -3.68
C TYR A 166 4.82 13.31 -4.91
N VAL A 167 3.69 12.62 -4.96
CA VAL A 167 2.78 12.64 -6.10
C VAL A 167 1.41 13.07 -5.60
N SER A 168 0.83 14.08 -6.23
CA SER A 168 -0.52 14.54 -5.93
C SER A 168 -1.51 13.38 -6.11
N TRP A 169 -2.33 13.11 -5.09
CA TRP A 169 -3.38 12.13 -5.26
C TRP A 169 -4.38 12.54 -6.33
N GLN A 170 -4.65 13.86 -6.44
CA GLN A 170 -5.52 14.41 -7.47
C GLN A 170 -5.08 13.99 -8.89
N ASP A 171 -3.79 14.07 -9.20
CA ASP A 171 -3.27 13.71 -10.52
C ASP A 171 -3.45 12.21 -10.81
N ILE A 172 -3.28 11.36 -9.80
CA ILE A 172 -3.51 9.91 -9.89
C ILE A 172 -5.00 9.63 -10.13
N ALA A 173 -5.88 10.29 -9.36
CA ALA A 173 -7.32 10.14 -9.45
C ALA A 173 -7.84 10.56 -10.82
N GLU A 174 -7.42 11.72 -11.32
CA GLU A 174 -7.76 12.22 -12.65
C GLU A 174 -7.28 11.28 -13.76
N GLN A 175 -6.05 10.76 -13.65
CA GLN A 175 -5.49 9.85 -14.65
C GLN A 175 -6.26 8.53 -14.74
N LEU A 176 -6.75 8.01 -13.63
CA LEU A 176 -7.43 6.72 -13.55
C LEU A 176 -8.96 6.82 -13.53
N GLY A 177 -9.53 8.03 -13.51
CA GLY A 177 -10.97 8.22 -13.37
C GLY A 177 -11.49 7.70 -12.02
N LEU A 178 -10.77 8.02 -10.95
CA LEU A 178 -11.16 7.71 -9.58
C LEU A 178 -12.09 8.80 -9.03
N ASP A 179 -12.89 8.38 -8.06
CA ASP A 179 -13.73 9.25 -7.23
C ASP A 179 -12.88 10.17 -6.33
#